data_AF-A0A9D6WG67-F1
#
_entry.id   AF-A0A9D6WG67-F1
#
_cell.length_a   1.000
_cell.length_b   1.000
_cell.length_c   1.000
_cell.angle_alpha   90.00
_cell.angle_beta   90.00
_cell.angle_gamma   90.00
#
_symmetry.space_group_name_H-M   'P 1'
#
loop_
_entity.id
_entity.type
_entity.pdbx_description
1 polymer ?
#
loop_
_entity_poly.entity_id
_entity_poly.type
_entity_poly.pdbx_seq_one_letter_code
_entity_poly.pdbx_strand_id
1 'polypeptide(L)'
;MAARGCDLAFTAPTELRVEGGLPGGGKDSVIVRVASIVPFLVMKGMALSDRLKEKDPWDIYYCVRHFPGAIDALSEEFHPYMRHGLVREGMEKIAAAFASVEHVGPVSVADFEEVTDPEDRALLCRDAFERVSLLLGKAI
;
A
#
# COMPACT_ATOMS: atom_id res chain seq x y z
N MET A 1 22.59 -3.72 -2.38
CA MET A 1 22.01 -3.73 -1.03
C MET A 1 20.51 -3.93 -1.21
N ALA A 2 19.90 -4.97 -0.64
CA ALA A 2 18.45 -5.19 -0.74
C ALA A 2 17.69 -4.08 0.01
N ALA A 3 16.49 -3.72 -0.44
CA ALA A 3 15.67 -2.71 0.23
C ALA A 3 15.25 -3.22 1.62
N ARG A 4 15.33 -2.38 2.66
CA ARG A 4 14.91 -2.72 4.03
C ARG A 4 13.42 -3.08 4.03
N GLY A 5 13.06 -4.17 4.72
CA GLY A 5 11.69 -4.71 4.72
C GLY A 5 11.39 -5.71 3.60
N CYS A 6 12.29 -5.89 2.61
CA CYS A 6 12.09 -6.86 1.53
C CYS A 6 12.02 -8.31 2.03
N ASP A 7 12.72 -8.63 3.12
CA ASP A 7 12.74 -9.98 3.70
C ASP A 7 11.34 -10.44 4.15
N LEU A 8 10.46 -9.49 4.54
CA LEU A 8 9.07 -9.77 4.89
C LEU A 8 8.27 -10.33 3.71
N ALA A 9 8.58 -9.94 2.48
CA ALA A 9 7.89 -10.43 1.28
C ALA A 9 8.04 -11.94 1.10
N PHE A 10 9.12 -12.52 1.65
CA PHE A 10 9.39 -13.96 1.57
C PHE A 10 8.84 -14.76 2.77
N THR A 11 8.47 -14.08 3.86
CA THR A 11 7.96 -14.77 5.07
C THR A 11 6.52 -15.26 4.95
N ALA A 12 5.69 -14.60 4.14
CA ALA A 12 4.29 -14.97 3.94
C ALA A 12 3.78 -14.54 2.55
N PRO A 13 4.26 -15.19 1.46
CA PRO A 13 3.75 -14.90 0.12
C PRO A 13 2.31 -15.39 -0.03
N THR A 14 1.51 -14.66 -0.82
CA THR A 14 0.19 -15.10 -1.27
C THR A 14 0.31 -15.73 -2.66
N GLU A 15 -0.43 -16.82 -2.88
CA GLU A 15 -0.54 -17.46 -4.19
C GLU A 15 -1.74 -16.93 -4.95
N LEU A 16 -1.50 -16.39 -6.15
CA LEU A 16 -2.53 -15.93 -7.07
C LEU A 16 -2.60 -16.87 -8.27
N ARG A 17 -3.81 -17.34 -8.57
CA ARG A 17 -4.08 -18.09 -9.80
C ARG A 17 -4.44 -17.12 -10.91
N VAL A 18 -3.66 -17.11 -11.97
CA VAL A 18 -3.89 -16.31 -13.18
C VAL A 18 -4.33 -17.24 -14.30
N GLU A 19 -5.48 -16.96 -14.90
CA GLU A 19 -6.02 -17.74 -16.03
C GLU A 19 -6.03 -16.88 -17.30
N GLY A 20 -5.73 -17.49 -18.45
CA GLY A 20 -5.65 -16.76 -19.70
C GLY A 20 -5.71 -17.63 -20.95
N GLY A 21 -5.92 -16.99 -22.09
CA GLY A 21 -5.80 -17.61 -23.40
C GLY A 21 -4.36 -17.60 -23.88
N LEU A 22 -3.87 -18.73 -24.37
CA LEU A 22 -2.60 -18.83 -25.06
C LEU A 22 -2.75 -18.36 -26.52
N PRO A 23 -1.66 -17.90 -27.17
CA PRO A 23 -1.71 -17.45 -28.57
C PRO A 23 -2.28 -18.49 -29.55
N GLY A 24 -2.22 -19.78 -29.22
CA GLY A 24 -2.78 -20.88 -30.02
C GLY A 24 -4.27 -21.19 -29.76
N GLY A 25 -4.98 -20.39 -28.95
CA GLY A 25 -6.41 -20.57 -28.66
C GLY A 25 -6.73 -21.52 -27.50
N GLY A 26 -5.72 -22.16 -26.90
CA GLY A 26 -5.88 -22.94 -25.66
C GLY A 26 -6.10 -22.04 -24.43
N LYS A 27 -6.79 -22.54 -23.40
CA LYS A 27 -6.85 -21.91 -22.08
C LYS A 27 -5.79 -22.53 -21.17
N ASP A 28 -5.13 -21.70 -20.37
CA ASP A 28 -4.15 -22.15 -19.39
C ASP A 28 -4.27 -21.36 -18.08
N SER A 29 -3.69 -21.89 -17.02
CA SER A 29 -3.64 -21.25 -15.71
C SER A 29 -2.29 -21.46 -15.05
N VAL A 30 -1.76 -20.41 -14.42
CA VAL A 30 -0.51 -20.46 -13.64
C VAL A 30 -0.74 -19.96 -12.22
N ILE A 31 -0.02 -20.52 -11.26
CA ILE A 31 0.04 -20.03 -9.89
C ILE A 31 1.29 -19.17 -9.74
N VAL A 32 1.11 -17.92 -9.31
CA VAL A 32 2.19 -16.96 -9.07
C VAL A 32 2.22 -16.63 -7.58
N ARG A 33 3.42 -16.68 -6.99
CA ARG A 33 3.64 -16.21 -5.62
C ARG A 33 3.97 -14.72 -5.63
N VAL A 34 3.20 -13.95 -4.89
CA VAL A 34 3.39 -12.50 -4.73
C VAL A 34 3.55 -12.15 -3.26
N ALA A 35 4.17 -11.00 -2.97
CA ALA A 35 4.20 -10.47 -1.62
C ALA A 35 2.76 -10.23 -1.13
N SER A 36 2.45 -10.65 0.10
CA SER A 36 1.16 -10.31 0.72
C SER A 36 1.09 -8.81 1.03
N ILE A 37 -0.12 -8.33 1.30
CA ILE A 37 -0.41 -6.90 1.41
C ILE A 37 0.37 -6.21 2.52
N VAL A 38 0.54 -6.85 3.68
CA VAL A 38 1.26 -6.28 4.82
C VAL A 38 2.75 -6.06 4.51
N PRO A 39 3.52 -7.07 4.08
CA PRO A 39 4.88 -6.86 3.58
C PRO A 39 4.98 -5.80 2.48
N PHE A 40 4.03 -5.75 1.54
CA PHE A 40 4.02 -4.77 0.47
C PHE A 40 3.91 -3.34 1.00
N LEU A 41 2.92 -3.06 1.86
CA LEU A 41 2.73 -1.76 2.48
C LEU A 41 3.92 -1.36 3.36
N VAL A 42 4.49 -2.31 4.12
CA VAL A 42 5.69 -2.06 4.94
C VAL A 42 6.88 -1.67 4.08
N MET A 43 7.13 -2.37 2.96
CA MET A 43 8.19 -1.99 2.02
C MET A 43 7.97 -0.59 1.44
N LYS A 44 6.73 -0.20 1.16
CA LYS A 44 6.40 1.15 0.69
C LYS A 44 6.66 2.18 1.79
N GLY A 45 6.21 1.94 3.02
CA GLY A 45 6.50 2.79 4.17
C GLY A 45 8.00 3.01 4.39
N MET A 46 8.81 1.96 4.22
CA MET A 46 10.27 2.08 4.28
C MET A 46 10.85 2.93 3.15
N ALA A 47 10.30 2.85 1.93
CA ALA A 47 10.78 3.64 0.79
C ALA A 47 10.43 5.13 0.90
N LEU A 48 9.34 5.48 1.60
CA LEU A 48 8.91 6.87 1.82
C LEU A 48 10.00 7.72 2.48
N SER A 49 10.77 7.15 3.43
CA SER A 49 11.83 7.88 4.12
C SER A 49 13.07 8.15 3.28
N ASP A 50 13.27 7.36 2.21
CA ASP A 50 14.57 7.27 1.55
C ASP A 50 14.57 7.90 0.15
N ARG A 51 13.42 7.95 -0.54
CA ARG A 51 13.38 8.22 -1.99
C ARG A 51 12.37 9.27 -2.43
N LEU A 52 11.43 9.67 -1.56
CA LEU A 52 10.39 10.69 -1.79
C LEU A 52 9.84 10.69 -3.23
N LYS A 53 9.40 9.53 -3.73
CA LYS A 53 8.74 9.42 -5.03
C LYS A 53 7.24 9.46 -4.85
N GLU A 54 6.56 10.29 -5.64
CA GLU A 54 5.09 10.47 -5.61
C GLU A 54 4.32 9.14 -5.74
N LYS A 55 4.90 8.18 -6.46
CA LYS A 55 4.35 6.84 -6.65
C LYS A 55 4.21 6.01 -5.37
N ASP A 56 5.11 6.12 -4.42
CA ASP A 56 5.08 5.26 -3.22
C ASP A 56 3.88 5.60 -2.30
N PRO A 57 3.57 6.88 -1.99
CA PRO A 57 2.31 7.26 -1.36
C PRO A 57 1.07 6.82 -2.15
N TRP A 58 1.11 6.94 -3.48
CA TRP A 58 0.02 6.51 -4.34
C TRP A 58 -0.25 5.01 -4.26
N ASP A 59 0.79 4.17 -4.31
CA ASP A 59 0.64 2.72 -4.19
C ASP A 59 0.01 2.32 -2.83
N ILE A 60 0.36 3.03 -1.74
CA ILE A 60 -0.27 2.83 -0.42
C ILE A 60 -1.75 3.20 -0.48
N TYR A 61 -2.07 4.40 -0.94
CA TYR A 61 -3.44 4.88 -1.06
C TYR A 61 -4.30 3.93 -1.91
N TYR A 62 -3.78 3.52 -3.07
CA TYR A 62 -4.43 2.60 -3.99
C TYR A 62 -4.78 1.28 -3.30
N CYS A 63 -3.81 0.68 -2.62
CA CYS A 63 -4.01 -0.54 -1.86
C CYS A 63 -5.09 -0.38 -0.78
N VAL A 64 -5.07 0.71 0.00
CA VAL A 64 -6.08 0.96 1.04
C VAL A 64 -7.48 1.16 0.43
N ARG A 65 -7.56 1.87 -0.69
CA ARG A 65 -8.84 2.18 -1.37
C ARG A 65 -9.47 0.95 -2.03
N HIS A 66 -8.65 0.06 -2.58
CA HIS A 66 -9.11 -1.02 -3.46
C HIS A 66 -8.94 -2.43 -2.89
N PHE A 67 -8.50 -2.56 -1.63
CA PHE A 67 -8.35 -3.87 -1.01
C PHE A 67 -9.69 -4.64 -1.00
N PRO A 68 -9.72 -5.90 -1.45
CA PRO A 68 -10.93 -6.73 -1.37
C PRO A 68 -11.42 -6.87 0.06
N GLY A 69 -12.72 -6.66 0.30
CA GLY A 69 -13.28 -6.61 1.65
C GLY A 69 -13.06 -5.29 2.39
N ALA A 70 -12.56 -4.26 1.67
CA ALA A 70 -12.34 -2.90 2.15
C ALA A 70 -11.40 -2.85 3.37
N ILE A 71 -11.48 -1.74 4.12
CA ILE A 71 -10.52 -1.42 5.16
C ILE A 71 -10.57 -2.36 6.36
N ASP A 72 -11.74 -2.94 6.66
CA ASP A 72 -11.89 -3.88 7.75
C ASP A 72 -11.11 -5.17 7.45
N ALA A 73 -11.30 -5.76 6.27
CA ALA A 73 -10.52 -6.91 5.84
C ALA A 73 -9.03 -6.60 5.76
N LEU A 74 -8.66 -5.42 5.27
CA LEU A 74 -7.26 -5.00 5.24
C LEU A 74 -6.65 -4.93 6.64
N SER A 75 -7.37 -4.40 7.63
CA SER A 75 -6.88 -4.34 9.01
C SER A 75 -6.70 -5.71 9.66
N GLU A 76 -7.54 -6.69 9.30
CA GLU A 76 -7.40 -8.07 9.78
C GLU A 76 -6.07 -8.71 9.34
N GLU A 77 -5.61 -8.43 8.12
CA GLU A 77 -4.34 -8.95 7.59
C GLU A 77 -3.12 -8.54 8.43
N PHE A 78 -3.21 -7.43 9.17
CA PHE A 78 -2.13 -6.93 10.02
C PHE A 78 -2.03 -7.66 11.37
N HIS A 79 -3.10 -8.30 11.86
CA HIS A 79 -3.15 -8.93 13.20
C HIS A 79 -1.99 -9.91 13.47
N PRO A 80 -1.59 -10.80 12.54
CA PRO A 80 -0.49 -11.73 12.77
C PRO A 80 0.87 -11.04 12.95
N TYR A 81 1.00 -9.79 12.51
CA TYR A 81 2.28 -9.09 12.37
C TYR A 81 2.48 -7.93 13.37
N MET A 82 1.52 -7.69 14.27
CA MET A 82 1.52 -6.55 15.23
C MET A 82 2.76 -6.42 16.11
N ARG A 83 3.42 -7.54 16.41
CA ARG A 83 4.63 -7.58 17.24
C ARG A 83 5.92 -7.52 16.44
N HIS A 84 5.83 -7.49 15.10
CA HIS A 84 6.98 -7.49 14.23
C HIS A 84 7.56 -6.07 14.11
N GLY A 85 8.80 -5.88 14.56
CA GLY A 85 9.44 -4.56 14.62
C GLY A 85 9.47 -3.80 13.29
N LEU A 86 9.78 -4.50 12.18
CA LEU A 86 9.77 -3.89 10.85
C LEU A 86 8.38 -3.45 10.38
N VAL A 87 7.32 -4.15 10.82
CA VAL A 87 5.94 -3.79 10.43
C VAL A 87 5.57 -2.51 11.15
N ARG A 88 5.85 -2.43 12.46
CA ARG A 88 5.67 -1.21 13.24
C ARG A 88 6.43 -0.01 12.65
N GLU A 89 7.72 -0.19 12.36
CA GLU A 89 8.56 0.86 11.75
C GLU A 89 7.98 1.32 10.39
N GLY A 90 7.52 0.38 9.56
CA GLY A 90 6.92 0.71 8.27
C GLY A 90 5.64 1.51 8.43
N MET A 91 4.77 1.11 9.36
CA MET A 91 3.51 1.81 9.63
C MET A 91 3.72 3.18 10.27
N GLU A 92 4.73 3.34 11.15
CA GLU A 92 5.12 4.64 11.71
C GLU A 92 5.57 5.62 10.62
N LYS A 93 6.34 5.14 9.62
CA LYS A 93 6.74 5.96 8.47
C LYS A 93 5.55 6.36 7.60
N ILE A 94 4.60 5.44 7.39
CA ILE A 94 3.33 5.77 6.70
C ILE A 94 2.55 6.81 7.50
N ALA A 95 2.42 6.64 8.82
CA ALA A 95 1.74 7.59 9.67
C ALA A 95 2.36 8.99 9.60
N ALA A 96 3.69 9.10 9.61
CA ALA A 96 4.38 10.38 9.47
C ALA A 96 4.13 11.04 8.09
N ALA A 97 4.11 10.25 7.01
CA ALA A 97 3.87 10.77 5.67
C ALA A 97 2.40 11.19 5.44
N PHE A 98 1.46 10.59 6.16
CA PHE A 98 0.02 10.84 6.05
C PHE A 98 -0.56 11.54 7.29
N ALA A 99 0.24 12.35 8.01
CA ALA A 99 -0.19 12.95 9.28
C ALA A 99 -1.25 14.07 9.12
N SER A 100 -1.39 14.67 7.93
CA SER A 100 -2.49 15.59 7.60
C SER A 100 -2.70 15.65 6.08
N VAL A 101 -3.79 16.29 5.64
CA VAL A 101 -4.08 16.53 4.21
C VAL A 101 -3.00 17.35 3.48
N GLU A 102 -2.14 18.05 4.22
CA GLU A 102 -1.04 18.87 3.70
C GLU A 102 0.32 18.16 3.73
N HIS A 103 0.39 16.96 4.33
CA HIS A 103 1.64 16.21 4.37
C HIS A 103 1.97 15.60 3.01
N VAL A 104 3.25 15.22 2.85
CA VAL A 104 3.80 14.70 1.60
C VAL A 104 3.01 13.53 1.02
N GLY A 105 2.43 12.65 1.85
CA GLY A 105 1.67 11.50 1.40
C GLY A 105 0.45 11.88 0.57
N PRO A 106 -0.57 12.53 1.15
CA PRO A 106 -1.74 13.00 0.41
C PRO A 106 -1.42 13.90 -0.79
N VAL A 107 -0.47 14.83 -0.63
CA VAL A 107 -0.02 15.73 -1.70
C VAL A 107 0.54 14.93 -2.89
N SER A 108 1.41 13.95 -2.60
CA SER A 108 1.99 13.06 -3.61
C SER A 108 0.97 12.20 -4.34
N VAL A 109 -0.11 11.78 -3.66
CA VAL A 109 -1.20 11.03 -4.30
C VAL A 109 -1.86 11.89 -5.38
N ALA A 110 -2.13 13.17 -5.09
CA ALA A 110 -2.71 14.07 -6.06
C ALA A 110 -1.75 14.48 -7.18
N ASP A 111 -0.45 14.61 -6.87
CA ASP A 111 0.59 14.84 -7.88
C ASP A 111 0.72 13.67 -8.85
N PHE A 112 0.72 12.44 -8.34
CA PHE A 112 0.83 11.25 -9.17
C PHE A 112 -0.36 11.05 -10.12
N GLU A 113 -1.57 11.43 -9.68
CA GLU A 113 -2.78 11.44 -10.51
C GLU A 113 -2.87 12.66 -11.44
N GLU A 114 -1.87 13.55 -11.41
CA GLU A 114 -1.80 14.78 -12.20
C GLU A 114 -3.05 15.67 -12.05
N VAL A 115 -3.65 15.68 -10.85
CA VAL A 115 -4.86 16.46 -10.57
C VAL A 115 -4.50 17.95 -10.48
N THR A 116 -5.02 18.73 -11.43
CA THR A 116 -4.74 20.16 -11.56
C THR A 116 -5.85 21.06 -11.04
N ASP A 117 -7.10 20.58 -11.00
CA ASP A 117 -8.20 21.32 -10.40
C ASP A 117 -8.05 21.41 -8.87
N PRO A 118 -8.11 22.62 -8.27
CA PRO A 118 -7.89 22.79 -6.83
C PRO A 118 -8.92 22.08 -5.94
N GLU A 119 -10.19 21.99 -6.36
CA GLU A 119 -11.25 21.37 -5.57
C GLU A 119 -11.10 19.84 -5.60
N ASP A 120 -10.93 19.27 -6.78
CA ASP A 120 -10.70 17.83 -6.95
C ASP A 120 -9.42 17.38 -6.22
N ARG A 121 -8.37 18.21 -6.28
CA ARG A 121 -7.13 17.96 -5.56
C ARG A 121 -7.34 17.96 -4.05
N ALA A 122 -8.09 18.92 -3.51
CA ALA A 122 -8.39 18.99 -2.08
C ALA A 122 -9.22 17.78 -1.62
N LEU A 123 -10.17 17.33 -2.45
CA LEU A 123 -10.97 16.12 -2.19
C LEU A 123 -10.09 14.87 -2.17
N LEU A 124 -9.20 14.70 -3.14
CA LEU A 124 -8.30 13.55 -3.22
C LEU A 124 -7.31 13.50 -2.06
N CYS A 125 -6.68 14.62 -1.71
CA CYS A 125 -5.79 14.70 -0.55
C CYS A 125 -6.53 14.32 0.74
N ARG A 126 -7.78 14.78 0.91
CA ARG A 126 -8.60 14.43 2.07
C ARG A 126 -8.94 12.94 2.11
N ASP A 127 -9.41 12.36 1.00
CA ASP A 127 -9.74 10.93 0.92
C ASP A 127 -8.50 10.07 1.20
N ALA A 128 -7.34 10.44 0.66
CA ALA A 128 -6.08 9.74 0.93
C ALA A 128 -5.68 9.79 2.42
N PHE A 129 -5.75 10.96 3.03
CA PHE A 129 -5.49 11.14 4.46
C PHE A 129 -6.44 10.32 5.33
N GLU A 130 -7.75 10.43 5.11
CA GLU A 130 -8.77 9.81 5.96
C GLU A 130 -8.72 8.28 5.89
N ARG A 131 -8.51 7.72 4.70
CA ARG A 131 -8.38 6.26 4.51
C ARG A 131 -7.17 5.69 5.21
N VAL A 132 -6.01 6.32 5.02
CA VAL A 132 -4.77 5.85 5.65
C VAL A 132 -4.87 6.02 7.16
N SER A 133 -5.41 7.14 7.64
CA SER A 133 -5.65 7.35 9.08
C SER A 133 -6.58 6.31 9.68
N LEU A 134 -7.65 5.93 8.97
CA LEU A 134 -8.58 4.90 9.42
C LEU A 134 -7.92 3.51 9.48
N LEU A 135 -7.03 3.19 8.52
CA LEU A 135 -6.24 1.96 8.58
C LEU A 135 -5.33 1.98 9.81
N LEU A 136 -4.58 3.06 10.02
CA LEU A 136 -3.64 3.20 11.13
C LEU A 136 -4.35 3.07 12.49
N GLY A 137 -5.56 3.60 12.63
CA GLY A 137 -6.34 3.49 13.87
C GLY A 137 -6.99 2.12 14.11
N LYS A 138 -7.07 1.26 13.09
CA LYS A 138 -7.61 -0.11 13.19
C LYS A 138 -6.51 -1.17 13.29
N ALA A 139 -5.39 -0.94 12.61
CA ALA A 139 -4.32 -1.90 12.43
C ALA A 139 -3.16 -1.71 13.41
N ILE A 140 -3.17 -0.72 14.31
CA ILE A 140 -2.08 -0.45 15.27
C ILE A 140 -2.64 -0.08 16.64
#